data_AF-A0AAD9NHA4-F1
#
_entry.id   AF-A0AAD9NHA4-F1
#
_cell.length_a   1.000
_cell.length_b   1.000
_cell.length_c   1.000
_cell.angle_alpha   90.00
_cell.angle_beta   90.00
_cell.angle_gamma   90.00
#
_symmetry.space_group_name_H-M   'P 1'
#
loop_
_entity.id
_entity.type
_entity.pdbx_description
1 polymer ?
#
loop_
_entity_poly.entity_id
_entity_poly.type
_entity_poly.pdbx_seq_one_letter_code
_entity_poly.pdbx_strand_id
1 'polypeptide(L)'
;MKRKRDKSYKKAKQTGRNSDWEKFRQLRRQASKAAAKSYSDYLNNHIGESLKTNPKQFWSFIKANKRESIGIPTLQTHGQIITNDGDKANTLNNQFSSVFTQEIYPIPHLAPSTYCDIPFLEIELDGAIEKPR
;
A
#
# COMPACT_ATOMS: atom_id res chain seq x y z
N MET A 1 21.13 6.92 13.77
CA MET A 1 20.04 7.24 14.74
C MET A 1 19.84 6.20 15.85
N LYS A 2 19.94 4.88 15.58
CA LYS A 2 19.75 3.79 16.55
C LYS A 2 20.57 3.92 17.85
N ARG A 3 21.90 4.09 17.75
CA ARG A 3 22.80 4.24 18.91
C ARG A 3 22.44 5.44 19.82
N LYS A 4 22.04 6.58 19.23
CA LYS A 4 21.64 7.78 19.97
C LYS A 4 20.34 7.57 20.77
N ARG A 5 19.35 6.92 20.15
CA ARG A 5 18.10 6.50 20.80
C ARG A 5 18.36 5.52 21.95
N ASP A 6 19.23 4.52 21.75
CA ASP A 6 19.49 3.51 22.77
C ASP A 6 20.25 4.10 23.97
N LYS A 7 21.16 5.05 23.72
CA LYS A 7 21.84 5.80 24.78
C LYS A 7 20.86 6.67 25.58
N SER A 8 19.92 7.36 24.92
CA SER A 8 18.91 8.16 25.64
C SER A 8 17.94 7.31 26.45
N TYR A 9 17.58 6.12 25.97
CA TYR A 9 16.80 5.14 26.74
C TYR A 9 17.50 4.71 28.03
N LYS A 10 18.78 4.31 27.93
CA LYS A 10 19.59 3.93 29.10
C LYS A 10 19.65 5.06 30.13
N LYS A 11 19.86 6.30 29.66
CA LYS A 11 19.87 7.48 30.52
C LYS A 11 18.52 7.72 31.20
N ALA A 12 17.42 7.72 30.45
CA ALA A 12 16.08 7.93 31.00
C ALA A 12 15.71 6.86 32.04
N LYS A 13 16.14 5.61 31.81
CA LYS A 13 15.96 4.50 32.76
C LYS A 13 16.78 4.68 34.04
N GLN A 14 17.99 5.24 33.94
CA GLN A 14 18.86 5.51 35.09
C GLN A 14 18.41 6.72 35.91
N THR A 15 18.00 7.81 35.27
CA THR A 15 17.69 9.07 35.96
C THR A 15 16.24 9.17 36.42
N GLY A 16 15.31 8.45 35.78
CA GLY A 16 13.87 8.52 36.06
C GLY A 16 13.20 9.86 35.72
N ARG A 17 13.96 10.84 35.20
CA ARG A 17 13.46 12.20 34.93
C ARG A 17 12.56 12.24 33.70
N ASN A 18 11.46 12.97 33.80
CA ASN A 18 10.54 13.16 32.67
C ASN A 18 11.21 13.78 31.43
N SER A 19 12.15 14.72 31.62
CA SER A 19 12.88 15.35 30.52
C SER A 19 13.76 14.37 29.73
N ASP A 20 14.40 13.41 30.41
CA ASP A 20 15.18 12.37 29.74
C ASP A 20 14.28 11.38 28.99
N TRP A 21 13.09 11.07 29.53
CA TRP A 21 12.07 10.28 28.83
C TRP A 21 11.52 10.96 27.59
N GLU A 22 11.27 12.27 27.66
CA GLU A 22 10.80 13.06 26.53
C GLU A 22 11.85 13.09 25.40
N LYS A 23 13.12 13.31 25.75
CA LYS A 23 14.23 13.21 24.81
C LYS A 23 14.34 11.82 24.17
N PHE A 24 14.12 10.74 24.93
CA PHE A 24 14.04 9.39 24.38
C PHE A 24 12.88 9.23 23.40
N ARG A 25 11.66 9.69 23.75
CA ARG A 25 10.49 9.61 22.86
C ARG A 25 10.74 10.35 21.55
N GLN A 26 11.33 11.55 21.59
CA GLN A 26 11.68 12.31 20.40
C GLN A 26 12.68 11.56 19.52
N LEU A 27 13.78 11.06 20.10
CA LEU A 27 14.79 10.30 19.37
C LEU A 27 14.24 8.97 18.81
N ARG A 28 13.32 8.31 19.53
CA ARG A 28 12.62 7.12 19.04
C ARG A 28 11.77 7.45 17.82
N ARG A 29 10.95 8.50 17.88
CA ARG A 29 10.13 8.97 16.75
C ARG A 29 11.00 9.28 15.53
N GLN A 30 12.09 10.03 15.72
CA GLN A 30 13.02 10.35 14.64
C GLN A 30 13.68 9.10 14.05
N ALA A 31 14.11 8.16 14.88
CA ALA A 31 14.71 6.90 14.42
C ALA A 31 13.70 6.05 13.63
N SER A 32 12.46 5.93 14.12
CA SER A 32 11.39 5.22 13.42
C SER A 32 11.03 5.88 12.09
N LYS A 33 10.89 7.22 12.06
CA LYS A 33 10.63 7.98 10.83
C LYS A 33 11.74 7.79 9.81
N ALA A 34 13.01 7.87 10.24
CA ALA A 34 14.15 7.66 9.35
C ALA A 34 14.21 6.23 8.79
N ALA A 35 13.91 5.22 9.61
CA ALA A 35 13.86 3.83 9.15
C ALA A 35 12.72 3.60 8.16
N ALA A 36 11.52 4.10 8.44
CA ALA A 36 10.38 4.02 7.55
C ALA A 36 10.64 4.73 6.21
N LYS A 37 11.23 5.94 6.26
CA LYS A 37 11.62 6.68 5.06
C LYS A 37 12.64 5.88 4.23
N SER A 38 13.72 5.43 4.84
CA SER A 38 14.74 4.64 4.13
C SER A 38 14.18 3.35 3.52
N TYR A 39 13.22 2.70 4.19
CA TYR A 39 12.57 1.52 3.65
C TYR A 39 11.66 1.85 2.47
N SER A 40 10.86 2.93 2.56
CA SER A 40 10.04 3.42 1.45
C SER A 40 10.89 3.82 0.25
N ASP A 41 11.99 4.53 0.48
CA ASP A 41 12.92 4.94 -0.57
C ASP A 41 13.53 3.72 -1.26
N TYR A 42 13.91 2.69 -0.48
CA TYR A 42 14.39 1.42 -1.03
C TYR A 42 13.33 0.69 -1.87
N LEU A 43 12.09 0.60 -1.38
CA LEU A 43 11.01 -0.03 -2.11
C LEU A 43 10.72 0.67 -3.43
N ASN A 44 10.61 2.00 -3.42
CA ASN A 44 10.21 2.76 -4.61
C ASN A 44 11.34 2.83 -5.63
N ASN A 45 12.55 3.19 -5.18
CA ASN A 45 13.65 3.52 -6.10
C ASN A 45 14.50 2.29 -6.48
N HIS A 46 14.56 1.24 -5.64
CA HIS A 46 15.36 0.06 -5.96
C HIS A 46 14.48 -1.13 -6.34
N ILE A 47 13.49 -1.49 -5.52
CA ILE A 47 12.66 -2.67 -5.82
C ILE A 47 11.69 -2.37 -6.97
N GLY A 48 10.95 -1.27 -6.92
CA GLY A 48 9.98 -0.90 -7.96
C GLY A 48 10.60 -0.80 -9.35
N GLU A 49 11.74 -0.11 -9.46
CA GLU A 49 12.49 0.00 -10.72
C GLU A 49 13.08 -1.34 -11.18
N SER A 50 13.49 -2.20 -10.23
CA SER A 50 14.07 -3.51 -10.56
C SER A 50 13.12 -4.42 -11.33
N LEU A 51 11.80 -4.20 -11.29
CA LEU A 51 10.87 -4.98 -12.10
C LEU A 51 11.15 -4.83 -13.61
N LYS A 52 11.64 -3.66 -14.05
CA LYS A 52 12.01 -3.41 -15.46
C LYS A 52 13.48 -3.72 -15.75
N THR A 53 14.38 -3.40 -14.82
CA THR A 53 15.83 -3.49 -15.05
C THR A 53 16.45 -4.82 -14.63
N ASN A 54 15.94 -5.45 -13.56
CA ASN A 54 16.39 -6.73 -13.03
C ASN A 54 15.24 -7.48 -12.32
N PRO A 55 14.32 -8.11 -13.08
CA PRO A 55 13.12 -8.75 -12.54
C PRO A 55 13.43 -9.81 -11.47
N LYS A 56 14.60 -10.45 -11.54
CA LYS A 56 15.03 -11.45 -10.57
C LYS A 56 15.18 -10.87 -9.17
N GLN A 57 15.69 -9.64 -9.05
CA GLN A 57 15.83 -8.95 -7.77
C GLN A 57 14.46 -8.65 -7.15
N PHE A 58 13.52 -8.15 -7.96
CA PHE A 58 12.14 -7.90 -7.53
C PHE A 58 11.49 -9.18 -6.98
N TRP A 59 11.48 -10.26 -7.76
CA TRP A 59 10.85 -11.52 -7.35
C TRP A 59 11.57 -12.19 -6.18
N SER A 60 12.89 -12.04 -6.08
CA SER A 60 13.66 -12.50 -4.91
C SER A 60 13.22 -11.75 -3.65
N PHE A 61 13.08 -10.42 -3.73
CA PHE A 61 12.59 -9.60 -2.63
C PHE A 61 11.17 -10.01 -2.20
N ILE A 62 10.24 -10.14 -3.15
CA ILE A 62 8.85 -10.58 -2.86
C ILE A 62 8.85 -11.96 -2.19
N LYS A 63 9.65 -12.91 -2.70
CA LYS A 63 9.77 -14.25 -2.12
C LYS A 63 10.31 -14.21 -0.69
N ALA A 64 11.33 -13.39 -0.42
CA ALA A 64 11.91 -13.24 0.92
C ALA A 64 10.95 -12.60 1.93
N ASN A 65 10.02 -11.76 1.49
CA ASN A 65 9.03 -11.11 2.36
C ASN A 65 7.73 -11.93 2.53
N LYS A 66 7.55 -13.00 1.77
CA LYS A 66 6.40 -13.87 1.90
C LYS A 66 6.49 -14.63 3.24
N ARG A 67 5.50 -14.45 4.12
CA ARG A 67 5.47 -15.07 5.45
C ARG A 67 5.13 -16.56 5.43
N GLU A 68 4.40 -16.98 4.40
CA GLU A 68 3.90 -18.34 4.29
C GLU A 68 3.86 -18.74 2.82
N SER A 69 4.37 -19.93 2.51
CA SER A 69 4.31 -20.50 1.17
C SER A 69 3.21 -21.55 1.07
N ILE A 70 2.06 -21.30 1.71
CA ILE A 70 0.88 -22.11 1.47
C ILE A 70 0.37 -21.76 0.07
N GLY A 71 0.25 -22.79 -0.77
CA GLY A 71 -0.37 -22.68 -2.09
C GLY A 71 -1.85 -22.34 -1.98
N ILE A 72 -2.58 -22.37 -3.09
CA ILE A 72 -4.03 -22.22 -3.02
C ILE A 72 -4.59 -23.45 -2.27
N PRO A 73 -5.32 -23.26 -1.17
CA PRO A 73 -5.92 -24.38 -0.44
C PRO A 73 -6.92 -25.12 -1.34
N THR A 74 -7.36 -26.30 -0.89
CA THR A 74 -8.47 -27.01 -1.52
C THR A 74 -9.70 -26.10 -1.62
N LEU A 75 -10.28 -26.02 -2.80
CA LEU A 75 -11.50 -25.24 -3.03
C LEU A 75 -12.70 -26.18 -2.95
N GLN A 76 -13.86 -25.65 -2.56
CA GLN A 76 -15.13 -26.35 -2.64
C GLN A 76 -16.08 -25.55 -3.52
N THR A 77 -16.61 -26.16 -4.58
CA THR A 77 -17.60 -25.55 -5.46
C THR A 77 -18.69 -26.56 -5.81
N HIS A 78 -19.96 -26.17 -5.73
CA HIS A 78 -21.11 -27.03 -6.04
C HIS A 78 -21.07 -28.43 -5.40
N GLY A 79 -20.54 -28.53 -4.16
CA GLY A 79 -20.40 -29.80 -3.44
C GLY A 79 -19.19 -30.66 -3.84
N GLN A 80 -18.37 -30.22 -4.80
CA GLN A 80 -17.13 -30.89 -5.22
C GLN A 80 -15.91 -30.26 -4.55
N ILE A 81 -14.94 -31.11 -4.19
CA ILE A 81 -13.65 -30.69 -3.63
C ILE A 81 -12.63 -30.65 -4.76
N ILE A 82 -12.00 -29.50 -4.95
CA ILE A 82 -11.02 -29.25 -5.98
C ILE A 82 -9.62 -29.17 -5.35
N THR A 83 -8.80 -30.17 -5.65
CA THR A 83 -7.42 -30.33 -5.16
C THR A 83 -6.37 -29.97 -6.19
N ASN A 84 -6.67 -30.15 -7.49
CA ASN A 84 -5.76 -29.90 -8.62
C ASN A 84 -5.64 -28.40 -8.93
N ASP A 85 -4.42 -27.92 -9.13
CA ASP A 85 -4.14 -26.50 -9.38
C ASP A 85 -4.75 -25.96 -10.68
N GLY A 86 -4.83 -26.77 -11.75
CA GLY A 86 -5.49 -26.37 -12.99
C GLY A 86 -6.98 -26.12 -12.80
N ASP A 87 -7.64 -27.02 -12.09
CA ASP A 87 -9.07 -26.91 -11.77
C ASP A 87 -9.35 -25.75 -10.80
N LYS A 88 -8.44 -25.50 -9.84
CA LYS A 88 -8.52 -24.31 -8.98
C LYS A 88 -8.44 -23.03 -9.81
N ALA A 89 -7.47 -22.94 -10.73
CA ALA A 89 -7.30 -21.79 -11.59
C ALA A 89 -8.55 -21.52 -12.43
N ASN A 90 -9.10 -22.57 -13.06
CA ASN A 90 -10.33 -22.49 -13.85
C ASN A 90 -11.53 -22.07 -12.99
N THR A 91 -11.68 -22.64 -11.79
CA THR A 91 -12.79 -22.33 -10.88
C THR A 91 -12.75 -20.86 -10.44
N LEU A 92 -11.58 -20.37 -10.04
CA LEU A 92 -11.40 -18.97 -9.65
C LEU A 92 -11.64 -18.03 -10.84
N ASN A 93 -11.16 -18.39 -12.03
CA ASN A 93 -11.39 -17.62 -13.25
C ASN A 93 -12.88 -17.55 -13.61
N ASN A 94 -13.60 -18.67 -13.53
CA ASN A 94 -15.03 -18.72 -13.80
C ASN A 94 -15.81 -17.87 -12.80
N GLN A 95 -15.48 -17.97 -11.51
CA GLN A 95 -16.08 -17.13 -10.49
C GLN A 95 -15.83 -15.64 -10.74
N PHE A 96 -14.57 -15.28 -11.03
CA PHE A 96 -14.19 -13.90 -11.35
C PHE A 96 -14.95 -13.38 -12.57
N SER A 97 -15.08 -14.19 -13.63
CA SER A 97 -15.80 -13.84 -14.85
C SER A 97 -17.30 -13.67 -14.59
N SER A 98 -17.89 -14.51 -13.72
CA SER A 98 -19.33 -14.57 -13.50
C SER A 98 -19.95 -13.31 -12.89
N VAL A 99 -19.15 -12.50 -12.19
CA VAL A 99 -19.62 -11.26 -11.57
C VAL A 99 -19.60 -10.06 -12.53
N PHE A 100 -19.01 -10.22 -13.73
CA PHE A 100 -19.06 -9.20 -14.77
C PHE A 100 -20.33 -9.30 -15.58
N THR A 101 -20.87 -8.15 -15.98
CA THR A 101 -22.00 -8.06 -16.89
C THR A 101 -21.57 -8.48 -18.30
N GLN A 102 -22.41 -9.26 -18.98
CA GLN A 102 -22.23 -9.51 -20.41
C GLN A 102 -22.52 -8.21 -21.15
N GLU A 103 -21.49 -7.64 -21.77
CA GLU A 103 -21.65 -6.46 -22.61
C GLU A 103 -22.51 -6.81 -23.83
N ILE A 104 -23.70 -6.21 -23.91
CA ILE A 104 -24.58 -6.33 -25.07
C ILE A 104 -24.13 -5.29 -26.08
N TYR A 105 -23.78 -5.75 -27.28
CA TYR A 105 -23.44 -4.87 -28.40
C TYR A 105 -24.65 -4.68 -29.31
N PRO A 106 -24.89 -3.45 -29.82
CA PRO A 106 -24.13 -2.23 -29.54
C PRO A 106 -24.34 -1.71 -28.11
N ILE A 107 -23.31 -1.09 -27.54
CA ILE A 107 -23.38 -0.43 -26.22
C ILE A 107 -24.63 0.46 -26.21
N PRO A 108 -25.58 0.26 -25.27
CA PRO A 108 -26.81 1.03 -25.26
C PRO A 108 -26.47 2.52 -25.16
N HIS A 109 -26.89 3.28 -26.17
CA HIS A 109 -26.71 4.73 -26.19
C HIS A 109 -27.54 5.32 -25.04
N LEU A 110 -26.86 5.82 -24.01
CA LEU A 110 -27.51 6.60 -22.96
C LEU A 110 -28.22 7.78 -23.63
N ALA A 111 -29.51 7.96 -23.33
CA ALA A 111 -30.23 9.13 -23.79
C ALA A 111 -29.47 10.40 -23.38
N PRO A 112 -29.50 11.47 -24.19
CA PRO A 112 -28.90 12.74 -23.80
C PRO A 112 -29.45 13.14 -22.42
N SER A 113 -28.54 13.57 -21.54
CA SER A 113 -28.89 14.02 -20.19
C SER A 113 -30.00 15.07 -20.27
N THR A 114 -31.07 14.87 -19.51
CA THR A 114 -32.10 15.90 -19.31
C THR A 114 -31.66 16.98 -18.32
N TYR A 115 -30.51 16.80 -17.68
CA TYR A 115 -29.90 17.76 -16.78
C TYR A 115 -29.02 18.73 -17.56
N CYS A 116 -29.12 20.02 -17.25
CA CYS A 116 -28.21 21.04 -17.78
C CYS A 116 -26.76 20.72 -17.42
N ASP A 117 -25.86 21.03 -18.35
CA ASP A 117 -24.42 20.98 -18.09
C ASP A 117 -24.07 21.84 -16.88
N ILE A 118 -23.13 21.34 -16.07
CA ILE A 118 -22.63 22.09 -14.92
C ILE A 118 -21.99 23.37 -15.48
N PRO A 119 -22.44 24.56 -15.05
CA PRO A 119 -21.86 25.81 -15.53
C PRO A 119 -20.38 25.88 -15.15
N PHE A 120 -19.61 26.60 -15.97
CA PHE A 120 -18.20 26.84 -15.72
C PHE A 120 -18.00 27.43 -14.31
N LEU A 121 -17.24 26.70 -13.48
CA LEU A 121 -16.92 27.12 -12.11
C LEU A 121 -15.65 27.97 -12.13
N GLU A 122 -15.80 29.29 -12.03
CA GLU A 122 -14.70 30.17 -11.66
C GLU A 122 -14.51 30.10 -10.15
N ILE A 123 -13.47 29.38 -9.72
CA ILE A 123 -13.06 29.36 -8.32
C ILE A 123 -12.11 30.55 -8.12
N GLU A 124 -12.66 31.66 -7.64
CA GLU A 124 -11.85 32.80 -7.20
C GLU A 124 -11.29 32.48 -5.80
N LEU A 125 -9.98 32.25 -5.74
CA LEU A 125 -9.25 32.03 -4.49
C LEU A 125 -9.07 33.37 -3.77
N ASP A 126 -10.09 33.80 -3.03
CA ASP A 126 -9.93 34.93 -2.10
C ASP A 126 -9.40 34.44 -0.75
N GLY A 127 -8.30 35.08 -0.30
CA GLY A 127 -7.91 35.16 1.10
C GLY A 127 -6.91 34.13 1.65
N ALA A 128 -5.61 34.42 1.54
CA ALA A 128 -4.79 34.87 2.68
C ALA A 128 -3.31 35.02 2.26
N ILE A 129 -2.87 36.27 2.09
CA ILE A 129 -1.45 36.61 1.96
C ILE A 129 -0.80 36.43 3.33
N GLU A 130 -0.04 35.37 3.52
CA GLU A 130 0.89 35.24 4.65
C GLU A 130 2.09 36.17 4.38
N LYS A 131 2.22 37.27 5.15
CA LYS A 131 3.42 38.11 5.09
C LYS A 131 4.60 37.37 5.75
N PRO A 132 5.75 37.25 5.09
CA PRO A 132 6.94 36.65 5.69
C PRO A 132 7.48 37.55 6.82
N ARG A 133 7.87 36.92 7.93
CA ARG A 133 8.61 37.52 9.05
C ARG A 133 10.02 36.92 9.07
#